data_AF-A0A9W7XZH3-F1
#
_entry.id   AF-A0A9W7XZH3-F1
#
_cell.length_a   1.000
_cell.length_b   1.000
_cell.length_c   1.000
_cell.angle_alpha   90.00
_cell.angle_beta   90.00
_cell.angle_gamma   90.00
#
_symmetry.space_group_name_H-M   'P 1'
#
loop_
_entity.id
_entity.type
_entity.pdbx_description
1 polymer ?
#
loop_
_entity_poly.entity_id
_entity_poly.type
_entity_poly.pdbx_seq_one_letter_code
_entity_poly.pdbx_strand_id
1 'polypeptide(L)'
;MKFKTAVLGIAVSAIIFASLSEGACRKRNRNTTDVSASASTTEAASSSSDSSSSESISQTASTEEEETDKSSKLSNKVTTNKNKGGDNNDTSDSSEEPAGSSDGETSSSSNNSSGLSITADQLNGANPKAASDSYCSSSDDQCSTNADAVDPINNAIAKYGMTRRGEIVAVVANMLFESGAWSENINSGNSEGGQGTRCMMMWNYVSQYAQELHPDEYEQLMGSSSGDADSASASVRTKVMDLVLDPDDTFGSGFWYLVTVATTYHNSDSKLRDGNVDDFKDYVENGIETEYTDEREQWWTAANKYLLV
;
A
#
# COMPACT_ATOMS: atom_id res chain seq x y z
N MET A 1 41.86 -46.87 -5.40
CA MET A 1 40.38 -46.99 -5.41
C MET A 1 39.81 -45.59 -5.34
N LYS A 2 39.14 -45.11 -6.39
CA LYS A 2 38.57 -43.75 -6.50
C LYS A 2 37.07 -43.84 -6.29
N PHE A 3 36.53 -43.24 -5.22
CA PHE A 3 35.09 -43.06 -5.05
C PHE A 3 34.68 -41.74 -5.71
N LYS A 4 33.82 -41.82 -6.73
CA LYS A 4 33.10 -40.68 -7.29
C LYS A 4 31.76 -40.58 -6.57
N THR A 5 31.56 -39.49 -5.84
CA THR A 5 30.26 -39.10 -5.28
C THR A 5 29.48 -38.35 -6.36
N ALA A 6 28.36 -38.93 -6.80
CA ALA A 6 27.41 -38.24 -7.69
C ALA A 6 26.39 -37.51 -6.82
N VAL A 7 26.38 -36.18 -6.91
CA VAL A 7 25.32 -35.34 -6.35
C VAL A 7 24.20 -35.28 -7.39
N LEU A 8 23.06 -35.87 -7.06
CA LEU A 8 21.85 -35.87 -7.86
C LEU A 8 21.11 -34.55 -7.60
N GLY A 9 21.21 -33.62 -8.55
CA GLY A 9 20.46 -32.36 -8.51
C GLY A 9 18.98 -32.61 -8.82
N ILE A 10 18.12 -32.32 -7.85
CA ILE A 10 16.67 -32.24 -8.05
C ILE A 10 16.37 -30.83 -8.54
N ALA A 11 16.11 -30.70 -9.84
CA ALA A 11 15.52 -29.50 -10.42
C ALA A 11 14.03 -29.49 -10.04
N VAL A 12 13.63 -28.57 -9.16
CA VAL A 12 12.22 -28.29 -8.91
C VAL A 12 11.75 -27.38 -10.04
N SER A 13 10.97 -27.94 -10.96
CA SER A 13 10.30 -27.22 -12.03
C SER A 13 9.39 -26.13 -11.45
N ALA A 14 9.61 -24.90 -11.91
CA ALA A 14 8.69 -23.78 -11.74
C ALA A 14 7.34 -24.13 -12.38
N ILE A 15 6.32 -24.33 -11.54
CA ILE A 15 4.93 -24.36 -11.96
C ILE A 15 4.46 -22.90 -12.03
N ILE A 16 4.00 -22.55 -13.23
CA ILE A 16 3.42 -21.28 -13.62
C ILE A 16 2.19 -21.00 -12.74
N PHE A 17 2.24 -19.94 -11.93
CA PHE A 17 1.05 -19.36 -11.30
C PHE A 17 0.44 -18.34 -12.26
N ALA A 18 -0.60 -18.79 -12.97
CA ALA A 18 -1.65 -17.92 -13.47
C ALA A 18 -2.96 -18.46 -12.90
N SER A 19 -3.17 -18.22 -11.61
CA SER A 19 -4.48 -18.40 -10.97
C SER A 19 -4.93 -17.03 -10.53
N LEU A 20 -5.95 -16.53 -11.21
CA LEU A 20 -6.62 -15.26 -10.95
C LEU A 20 -7.06 -15.20 -9.49
N SER A 21 -6.39 -14.37 -8.69
CA SER A 21 -6.92 -13.88 -7.43
C SER A 21 -7.96 -12.81 -7.74
N GLU A 22 -9.22 -13.21 -7.87
CA GLU A 22 -10.38 -12.32 -7.74
C GLU A 22 -10.68 -12.04 -6.25
N GLY A 23 -9.64 -11.86 -5.44
CA GLY A 23 -9.70 -11.61 -3.99
C GLY A 23 -9.61 -10.12 -3.61
N ALA A 24 -9.88 -9.20 -4.54
CA ALA A 24 -9.91 -7.77 -4.25
C ALA A 24 -11.23 -7.40 -3.55
N CYS A 25 -11.13 -7.20 -2.22
CA CYS A 25 -11.85 -6.19 -1.45
C CYS A 25 -13.28 -5.80 -1.94
N ARG A 26 -14.19 -6.77 -2.11
CA ARG A 26 -15.61 -6.49 -2.35
C ARG A 26 -16.30 -6.32 -1.00
N LYS A 27 -16.39 -5.08 -0.50
CA LYS A 27 -17.28 -4.74 0.62
C LYS A 27 -18.68 -5.25 0.31
N ARG A 28 -19.12 -6.31 1.01
CA ARG A 28 -20.55 -6.66 1.10
C ARG A 28 -21.20 -5.57 1.95
N ASN A 29 -21.82 -4.60 1.29
CA ASN A 29 -22.72 -3.64 1.92
C ASN A 29 -23.95 -4.40 2.47
N ARG A 30 -23.86 -4.94 3.69
CA ARG A 30 -25.01 -5.50 4.41
C ARG A 30 -25.84 -4.35 4.97
N ASN A 31 -26.75 -3.85 4.17
CA ASN A 31 -27.87 -3.07 4.67
C ASN A 31 -28.94 -4.08 5.15
N THR A 32 -28.91 -4.44 6.43
CA THR A 32 -29.94 -5.27 7.06
C THR A 32 -31.09 -4.38 7.53
N THR A 33 -32.09 -4.20 6.67
CA THR A 33 -33.46 -3.91 7.11
C THR A 33 -34.22 -5.23 7.19
N ASP A 34 -34.32 -5.79 8.38
CA ASP A 34 -35.24 -6.88 8.71
C ASP A 34 -36.68 -6.36 8.64
N VAL A 35 -37.46 -6.90 7.70
CA VAL A 35 -38.93 -6.90 7.77
C VAL A 35 -39.36 -8.35 7.86
N SER A 36 -39.77 -8.74 9.07
CA SER A 36 -40.42 -10.02 9.33
C SER A 36 -41.78 -10.07 8.64
N ALA A 37 -41.98 -11.05 7.75
CA ALA A 37 -43.30 -11.47 7.31
C ALA A 37 -43.34 -13.01 7.23
N SER A 38 -44.32 -13.57 7.93
CA SER A 38 -44.57 -15.00 8.07
C SER A 38 -45.50 -15.52 6.97
N ALA A 39 -45.18 -16.68 6.37
CA ALA A 39 -46.10 -17.68 5.81
C ALA A 39 -45.24 -18.88 5.38
N SER A 40 -45.40 -20.09 5.93
CA SER A 40 -46.44 -21.10 5.68
C SER A 40 -46.47 -21.67 4.25
N THR A 41 -46.27 -23.00 4.21
CA THR A 41 -46.81 -24.04 3.30
C THR A 41 -46.20 -24.35 1.92
N THR A 42 -45.71 -25.61 1.86
CA THR A 42 -45.93 -26.71 0.87
C THR A 42 -45.22 -26.78 -0.48
N GLU A 43 -44.51 -27.91 -0.63
CA GLU A 43 -44.40 -28.85 -1.77
C GLU A 43 -44.75 -28.40 -3.20
N ALA A 44 -43.83 -28.64 -4.15
CA ALA A 44 -43.91 -29.77 -5.10
C ALA A 44 -42.87 -29.64 -6.22
N ALA A 45 -42.34 -30.80 -6.63
CA ALA A 45 -41.47 -30.98 -7.78
C ALA A 45 -42.24 -30.94 -9.11
N SER A 46 -41.61 -30.47 -10.20
CA SER A 46 -41.72 -31.06 -11.55
C SER A 46 -40.80 -30.36 -12.57
N SER A 47 -40.10 -31.17 -13.37
CA SER A 47 -39.82 -31.08 -14.83
C SER A 47 -40.12 -29.78 -15.59
N SER A 48 -39.51 -29.40 -16.70
CA SER A 48 -38.42 -29.84 -17.60
C SER A 48 -38.47 -28.87 -18.80
N SER A 49 -37.42 -28.90 -19.64
CA SER A 49 -37.44 -28.66 -21.10
C SER A 49 -37.75 -27.25 -21.67
N ASP A 50 -36.72 -26.76 -22.36
CA ASP A 50 -36.69 -26.39 -23.79
C ASP A 50 -36.82 -24.93 -24.29
N SER A 51 -35.92 -24.68 -25.26
CA SER A 51 -36.04 -23.84 -26.46
C SER A 51 -36.00 -22.32 -26.27
N SER A 52 -34.89 -21.66 -26.60
CA SER A 52 -34.56 -21.16 -27.96
C SER A 52 -35.62 -20.26 -28.55
N SER A 53 -35.33 -18.95 -28.64
CA SER A 53 -35.24 -18.25 -29.93
C SER A 53 -34.95 -16.75 -29.73
N SER A 54 -34.02 -16.30 -30.58
CA SER A 54 -33.65 -14.93 -30.93
C SER A 54 -34.82 -14.05 -31.35
N GLU A 55 -34.82 -12.78 -30.96
CA GLU A 55 -35.33 -11.69 -31.80
C GLU A 55 -34.39 -10.48 -31.75
N SER A 56 -33.96 -10.11 -32.94
CA SER A 56 -33.30 -8.88 -33.33
C SER A 56 -34.33 -7.76 -33.46
N ILE A 57 -34.05 -6.58 -32.88
CA ILE A 57 -34.68 -5.33 -33.31
C ILE A 57 -33.56 -4.32 -33.60
N SER A 58 -33.63 -3.79 -34.82
CA SER A 58 -32.78 -2.76 -35.40
C SER A 58 -33.59 -1.47 -35.52
N GLN A 59 -32.87 -0.36 -35.80
CA GLN A 59 -33.36 0.98 -36.21
C GLN A 59 -33.75 1.89 -35.04
N THR A 60 -33.39 3.19 -34.97
CA THR A 60 -33.06 4.23 -35.97
C THR A 60 -32.40 5.41 -35.23
N ALA A 61 -31.31 6.02 -35.73
CA ALA A 61 -31.26 7.40 -36.30
C ALA A 61 -32.29 8.39 -35.72
N SER A 62 -31.96 9.61 -35.28
CA SER A 62 -31.50 10.74 -36.10
C SER A 62 -31.10 11.95 -35.20
N THR A 63 -30.14 12.77 -35.68
CA THR A 63 -30.06 14.27 -35.74
C THR A 63 -30.73 15.14 -34.66
N GLU A 64 -30.32 16.36 -34.31
CA GLU A 64 -29.35 17.38 -34.74
C GLU A 64 -29.44 18.54 -33.71
N GLU A 65 -28.39 19.39 -33.66
CA GLU A 65 -28.44 20.85 -33.36
C GLU A 65 -28.93 21.34 -31.97
N GLU A 66 -28.52 22.47 -31.42
CA GLU A 66 -27.49 23.50 -31.63
C GLU A 66 -27.58 24.42 -30.39
N GLU A 67 -26.46 25.08 -30.07
CA GLU A 67 -26.20 26.23 -29.19
C GLU A 67 -27.31 26.86 -28.30
N THR A 68 -26.93 27.27 -27.08
CA THR A 68 -26.73 28.71 -26.79
C THR A 68 -26.05 29.00 -25.46
N ASP A 69 -25.07 29.89 -25.59
CA ASP A 69 -24.32 30.74 -24.67
C ASP A 69 -25.14 31.44 -23.56
N LYS A 70 -24.61 31.48 -22.32
CA LYS A 70 -24.52 32.73 -21.52
C LYS A 70 -23.75 32.59 -20.20
N SER A 71 -22.54 33.13 -20.25
CA SER A 71 -21.86 33.99 -19.26
C SER A 71 -22.69 34.47 -18.04
N SER A 72 -22.17 34.25 -16.83
CA SER A 72 -22.18 35.29 -15.79
C SER A 72 -20.95 35.19 -14.87
N LYS A 73 -20.14 36.25 -14.94
CA LYS A 73 -19.02 36.55 -14.06
C LYS A 73 -19.56 36.96 -12.69
N LEU A 74 -19.06 36.36 -11.62
CA LEU A 74 -19.18 36.91 -10.26
C LEU A 74 -17.78 37.02 -9.64
N SER A 75 -17.27 38.25 -9.72
CA SER A 75 -16.10 38.74 -9.03
C SER A 75 -16.49 39.07 -7.59
N ASN A 76 -15.99 38.32 -6.61
CA ASN A 76 -15.93 38.80 -5.22
C ASN A 76 -14.48 39.02 -4.80
N LYS A 77 -14.15 40.30 -4.76
CA LYS A 77 -12.97 40.95 -4.19
C LYS A 77 -13.34 41.33 -2.76
N VAL A 78 -12.59 40.89 -1.75
CA VAL A 78 -12.54 41.38 -0.34
C VAL A 78 -11.76 40.31 0.46
N THR A 79 -10.81 40.56 1.35
CA THR A 79 -10.02 41.72 1.78
C THR A 79 -8.81 41.13 2.52
N THR A 80 -7.61 41.55 2.17
CA THR A 80 -6.37 41.24 2.89
C THR A 80 -6.35 41.99 4.23
N ASN A 81 -6.35 41.25 5.34
CA ASN A 81 -6.12 41.83 6.66
C ASN A 81 -4.65 41.61 7.06
N LYS A 82 -3.88 42.68 6.87
CA LYS A 82 -2.47 42.82 7.22
C LYS A 82 -2.41 43.35 8.65
N ASN A 83 -2.19 42.49 9.63
CA ASN A 83 -1.88 42.93 10.99
C ASN A 83 -0.36 43.02 11.16
N LYS A 84 0.09 44.25 11.40
CA LYS A 84 1.47 44.68 11.67
C LYS A 84 1.46 45.31 13.06
N GLY A 85 2.35 44.90 13.95
CA GLY A 85 2.68 45.67 15.15
C GLY A 85 3.11 44.80 16.33
N GLY A 86 4.33 45.02 16.82
CA GLY A 86 4.80 44.48 18.10
C GLY A 86 6.31 44.45 18.24
N ASP A 87 6.93 45.63 18.29
CA ASP A 87 8.35 45.84 18.63
C ASP A 87 8.64 45.63 20.14
N ASN A 88 9.93 45.38 20.43
CA ASN A 88 10.73 45.72 21.64
C ASN A 88 10.88 44.71 22.80
N ASN A 89 12.09 44.15 22.92
CA ASN A 89 13.06 44.31 24.03
C ASN A 89 14.24 43.36 23.72
N ASP A 90 15.43 43.79 23.32
CA ASP A 90 16.43 44.61 24.03
C ASP A 90 16.62 44.23 25.51
N THR A 91 17.56 43.33 25.77
CA THR A 91 18.36 43.34 26.99
C THR A 91 19.73 42.76 26.67
N SER A 92 20.70 43.64 26.75
CA SER A 92 22.13 43.42 26.70
C SER A 92 22.65 42.79 28.01
N ASP A 93 23.83 42.19 27.90
CA ASP A 93 24.95 42.38 28.82
C ASP A 93 25.49 41.13 29.55
N SER A 94 26.80 41.17 29.72
CA SER A 94 27.68 40.41 30.62
C SER A 94 28.33 39.13 30.09
N SER A 95 29.50 39.38 29.50
CA SER A 95 30.73 38.59 29.58
C SER A 95 30.99 37.92 30.93
N GLU A 96 31.50 36.68 30.90
CA GLU A 96 32.65 36.25 31.72
C GLU A 96 33.18 34.89 31.23
N GLU A 97 34.46 34.87 30.82
CA GLU A 97 35.27 33.64 30.78
C GLU A 97 35.62 33.21 32.21
N PRO A 98 35.79 31.89 32.45
CA PRO A 98 37.17 31.49 32.74
C PRO A 98 37.58 30.13 32.15
N ALA A 99 38.86 30.07 31.83
CA ALA A 99 39.61 28.86 31.51
C ALA A 99 39.63 27.86 32.68
N GLY A 100 39.45 26.58 32.36
CA GLY A 100 39.53 25.47 33.31
C GLY A 100 39.68 24.13 32.59
N SER A 101 40.92 23.76 32.30
CA SER A 101 41.35 22.44 31.83
C SER A 101 40.99 21.35 32.86
N SER A 102 40.39 20.27 32.38
CA SER A 102 40.25 19.00 33.11
C SER A 102 39.96 17.90 32.10
N ASP A 103 40.99 17.16 31.72
CA ASP A 103 40.90 15.91 30.99
C ASP A 103 40.08 14.90 31.80
N GLY A 104 38.86 14.66 31.32
CA GLY A 104 38.03 13.54 31.73
C GLY A 104 37.45 12.93 30.46
N GLU A 105 37.98 11.76 30.07
CA GLU A 105 37.35 10.85 29.10
C GLU A 105 35.95 10.49 29.60
N THR A 106 35.01 11.39 29.34
CA THR A 106 33.59 11.10 29.36
C THR A 106 33.37 10.31 28.09
N SER A 107 33.34 8.98 28.25
CA SER A 107 32.77 8.07 27.27
C SER A 107 31.33 8.51 27.06
N SER A 108 31.13 9.43 26.11
CA SER A 108 29.83 9.75 25.55
C SER A 108 29.33 8.47 24.92
N SER A 109 28.60 7.68 25.71
CA SER A 109 27.59 6.77 25.17
C SER A 109 26.60 7.63 24.42
N SER A 110 26.93 7.92 23.17
CA SER A 110 25.95 8.12 22.11
C SER A 110 25.07 6.89 22.14
N ASN A 111 23.99 6.99 22.91
CA ASN A 111 22.81 6.16 22.74
C ASN A 111 22.22 6.56 21.39
N ASN A 112 22.91 6.16 20.31
CA ASN A 112 22.24 5.89 19.06
C ASN A 112 21.23 4.82 19.43
N SER A 113 19.98 5.24 19.65
CA SER A 113 18.84 4.36 19.55
C SER A 113 18.86 3.87 18.11
N SER A 114 19.64 2.81 17.86
CA SER A 114 19.73 2.16 16.56
C SER A 114 18.32 1.69 16.25
N GLY A 115 17.62 2.47 15.42
CA GLY A 115 16.31 2.09 14.93
C GLY A 115 16.37 0.72 14.27
N LEU A 116 15.23 0.04 14.21
CA LEU A 116 15.14 -1.19 13.43
C LEU A 116 15.46 -0.85 11.98
N SER A 117 16.34 -1.64 11.35
CA SER A 117 16.69 -1.49 9.94
C SER A 117 16.90 -2.86 9.35
N ILE A 118 16.40 -3.09 8.15
CA ILE A 118 16.60 -4.32 7.40
C ILE A 118 17.83 -4.21 6.49
N THR A 119 18.44 -5.35 6.18
CA THR A 119 19.58 -5.43 5.24
C THR A 119 19.22 -6.20 3.98
N ALA A 120 20.02 -6.03 2.93
CA ALA A 120 19.88 -6.80 1.69
C ALA A 120 19.96 -8.31 1.93
N ASP A 121 20.85 -8.76 2.82
CA ASP A 121 20.99 -10.19 3.15
C ASP A 121 19.73 -10.76 3.81
N GLN A 122 19.06 -9.98 4.66
CA GLN A 122 17.80 -10.39 5.27
C GLN A 122 16.68 -10.50 4.22
N LEU A 123 16.59 -9.54 3.31
CA LEU A 123 15.65 -9.62 2.17
C LEU A 123 15.99 -10.76 1.22
N ASN A 124 17.27 -11.03 0.96
CA ASN A 124 17.72 -12.17 0.14
C ASN A 124 17.35 -13.51 0.78
N GLY A 125 17.35 -13.60 2.11
CA GLY A 125 16.82 -14.76 2.82
C GLY A 125 15.32 -14.93 2.61
N ALA A 126 14.55 -13.85 2.74
CA ALA A 126 13.09 -13.86 2.64
C ALA A 126 12.57 -14.04 1.20
N ASN A 127 13.22 -13.41 0.23
CA ASN A 127 12.92 -13.45 -1.20
C ASN A 127 14.19 -13.75 -2.02
N PRO A 128 14.66 -15.01 -2.07
CA PRO A 128 15.90 -15.34 -2.78
C PRO A 128 15.86 -15.07 -4.29
N LYS A 129 14.66 -15.01 -4.89
CA LYS A 129 14.51 -14.79 -6.33
C LYS A 129 14.92 -13.36 -6.71
N ALA A 130 14.56 -12.37 -5.90
CA ALA A 130 14.90 -10.96 -6.10
C ALA A 130 16.33 -10.59 -5.64
N ALA A 131 17.14 -11.57 -5.22
CA ALA A 131 18.55 -11.36 -4.91
C ALA A 131 19.45 -11.28 -6.17
N SER A 132 18.95 -11.73 -7.32
CA SER A 132 19.70 -11.73 -8.58
C SER A 132 19.55 -10.41 -9.32
N ASP A 133 20.64 -9.88 -9.87
CA ASP A 133 20.61 -8.74 -10.80
C ASP A 133 19.80 -9.05 -12.07
N SER A 134 19.57 -10.33 -12.37
CA SER A 134 18.74 -10.78 -13.48
C SER A 134 17.27 -10.97 -13.12
N TYR A 135 16.86 -10.64 -11.89
CA TYR A 135 15.48 -10.79 -11.44
C TYR A 135 14.54 -9.91 -12.25
N CYS A 136 14.91 -8.63 -12.38
CA CYS A 136 14.19 -7.67 -13.21
C CYS A 136 14.77 -7.62 -14.62
N SER A 137 13.88 -7.57 -15.62
CA SER A 137 14.31 -7.27 -16.98
C SER A 137 14.58 -5.76 -17.11
N SER A 138 15.53 -5.37 -17.96
CA SER A 138 15.84 -3.94 -18.15
C SER A 138 14.70 -3.10 -18.74
N SER A 139 13.62 -3.74 -19.18
CA SER A 139 12.42 -3.10 -19.74
C SER A 139 11.24 -3.07 -18.76
N ASP A 140 11.41 -3.59 -17.56
CA ASP A 140 10.36 -3.66 -16.55
C ASP A 140 10.55 -2.52 -15.54
N ASP A 141 9.79 -1.45 -15.72
CA ASP A 141 9.80 -0.26 -14.88
C ASP A 141 9.11 -0.46 -13.52
N GLN A 142 8.39 -1.57 -13.35
CA GLN A 142 7.70 -1.90 -12.12
C GLN A 142 8.49 -2.87 -11.23
N CYS A 143 9.42 -3.62 -11.79
CA CYS A 143 10.18 -4.61 -11.03
C CYS A 143 11.29 -3.97 -10.17
N SER A 144 11.53 -4.51 -8.98
CA SER A 144 12.68 -4.15 -8.13
C SER A 144 13.39 -5.37 -7.57
N THR A 145 14.70 -5.26 -7.38
CA THR A 145 15.48 -6.26 -6.64
C THR A 145 15.36 -6.04 -5.13
N ASN A 146 15.86 -6.99 -4.34
CA ASN A 146 15.99 -6.79 -2.90
C ASN A 146 16.93 -5.62 -2.56
N ALA A 147 17.98 -5.41 -3.36
CA ALA A 147 18.91 -4.30 -3.14
C ALA A 147 18.21 -2.94 -3.30
N ASP A 148 17.34 -2.82 -4.30
CA ASP A 148 16.55 -1.61 -4.55
C ASP A 148 15.52 -1.34 -3.44
N ALA A 149 15.06 -2.38 -2.74
CA ALA A 149 14.04 -2.28 -1.69
C ALA A 149 14.59 -1.88 -0.32
N VAL A 150 15.89 -2.07 -0.04
CA VAL A 150 16.47 -1.87 1.30
C VAL A 150 16.29 -0.44 1.79
N ASP A 151 16.77 0.54 1.01
CA ASP A 151 16.76 1.94 1.43
C ASP A 151 15.32 2.48 1.55
N PRO A 152 14.42 2.27 0.56
CA PRO A 152 13.02 2.67 0.69
C PRO A 152 12.29 2.07 1.89
N ILE A 153 12.49 0.78 2.19
CA ILE A 153 11.84 0.16 3.35
C ILE A 153 12.41 0.74 4.65
N ASN A 154 13.72 0.96 4.74
CA ASN A 154 14.33 1.57 5.93
C ASN A 154 13.87 3.03 6.11
N ASN A 155 13.74 3.78 5.01
CA ASN A 155 13.16 5.12 5.01
C ASN A 155 11.72 5.09 5.53
N ALA A 156 10.91 4.12 5.08
CA ALA A 156 9.54 3.95 5.55
C ALA A 156 9.46 3.56 7.03
N ILE A 157 10.32 2.64 7.50
CA ILE A 157 10.43 2.25 8.91
C ILE A 157 10.68 3.49 9.79
N ALA A 158 11.61 4.36 9.36
CA ALA A 158 11.88 5.62 10.05
C ALA A 158 10.72 6.62 9.95
N LYS A 159 10.20 6.86 8.73
CA LYS A 159 9.12 7.82 8.42
C LYS A 159 7.86 7.55 9.25
N TYR A 160 7.47 6.29 9.38
CA TYR A 160 6.25 5.89 10.08
C TYR A 160 6.49 5.43 11.54
N GLY A 161 7.70 5.62 12.07
CA GLY A 161 8.00 5.37 13.48
C GLY A 161 7.84 3.91 13.90
N MET A 162 8.22 2.98 13.03
CA MET A 162 8.07 1.55 13.28
C MET A 162 9.09 1.10 14.33
N THR A 163 8.60 0.66 15.49
CA THR A 163 9.45 0.26 16.63
C THR A 163 9.38 -1.24 16.93
N ARG A 164 8.51 -1.98 16.24
CA ARG A 164 8.22 -3.38 16.53
C ARG A 164 8.55 -4.26 15.35
N ARG A 165 9.30 -5.31 15.63
CA ARG A 165 9.71 -6.31 14.64
C ARG A 165 8.51 -6.96 13.96
N GLY A 166 7.50 -7.37 14.71
CA GLY A 166 6.34 -8.08 14.16
C GLY A 166 5.53 -7.25 13.16
N GLU A 167 5.43 -5.93 13.37
CA GLU A 167 4.80 -5.00 12.43
C GLU A 167 5.57 -4.93 11.12
N ILE A 168 6.89 -4.74 11.18
CA ILE A 168 7.76 -4.68 9.99
C ILE A 168 7.69 -5.99 9.22
N VAL A 169 7.75 -7.13 9.92
CA VAL A 169 7.62 -8.46 9.31
C VAL A 169 6.27 -8.61 8.61
N ALA A 170 5.16 -8.24 9.26
CA ALA A 170 3.82 -8.37 8.68
C ALA A 170 3.63 -7.49 7.44
N VAL A 171 4.10 -6.24 7.50
CA VAL A 171 4.01 -5.29 6.38
C VAL A 171 4.85 -5.78 5.20
N VAL A 172 6.12 -6.14 5.43
CA VAL A 172 7.01 -6.61 4.35
C VAL A 172 6.53 -7.93 3.76
N ALA A 173 6.04 -8.87 4.58
CA ALA A 173 5.44 -10.11 4.11
C ALA A 173 4.22 -9.86 3.20
N ASN A 174 3.35 -8.93 3.60
CA ASN A 174 2.19 -8.57 2.79
C ASN A 174 2.63 -7.93 1.46
N MET A 175 3.58 -7.00 1.49
CA MET A 175 4.09 -6.38 0.26
C MET A 175 4.74 -7.39 -0.68
N LEU A 176 5.51 -8.35 -0.15
CA LEU A 176 6.08 -9.45 -0.94
C LEU A 176 5.00 -10.29 -1.63
N PHE A 177 3.91 -10.60 -0.93
CA PHE A 177 2.79 -11.33 -1.52
C PHE A 177 2.08 -10.52 -2.61
N GLU A 178 1.63 -9.30 -2.28
CA GLU A 178 0.78 -8.48 -3.15
C GLU A 178 1.51 -8.05 -4.43
N SER A 179 2.80 -7.74 -4.35
CA SER A 179 3.61 -7.28 -5.49
C SER A 179 4.20 -8.39 -6.35
N GLY A 180 3.89 -9.66 -6.09
CA GLY A 180 4.54 -10.78 -6.80
C GLY A 180 6.03 -10.89 -6.51
N ALA A 181 6.44 -10.60 -5.28
CA ALA A 181 7.81 -10.57 -4.80
C ALA A 181 8.67 -9.43 -5.38
N TRP A 182 8.06 -8.24 -5.52
CA TRP A 182 8.62 -7.02 -6.13
C TRP A 182 8.56 -6.95 -7.66
N SER A 183 7.82 -7.82 -8.33
CA SER A 183 7.71 -7.76 -9.79
C SER A 183 6.75 -6.66 -10.26
N GLU A 184 5.72 -6.33 -9.48
CA GLU A 184 4.66 -5.43 -9.90
C GLU A 184 4.45 -4.27 -8.91
N ASN A 185 4.13 -3.10 -9.43
CA ASN A 185 3.73 -1.91 -8.67
C ASN A 185 2.27 -1.55 -8.92
N ILE A 186 1.68 -2.03 -10.01
CA ILE A 186 0.30 -1.78 -10.40
C ILE A 186 -0.33 -3.12 -10.74
N ASN A 187 -1.58 -3.32 -10.35
CA ASN A 187 -2.34 -4.46 -10.84
C ASN A 187 -2.75 -4.23 -12.30
N SER A 188 -2.05 -4.87 -13.23
CA SER A 188 -2.32 -4.81 -14.68
C SER A 188 -3.68 -5.38 -15.10
N GLY A 189 -4.32 -6.19 -14.25
CA GLY A 189 -5.63 -6.79 -14.52
C GLY A 189 -6.83 -5.87 -14.28
N ASN A 190 -6.63 -4.71 -13.64
CA ASN A 190 -7.74 -3.80 -13.32
C ASN A 190 -7.87 -2.69 -14.36
N SER A 191 -8.79 -2.87 -15.31
CA SER A 191 -9.09 -1.89 -16.37
C SER A 191 -9.66 -0.56 -15.85
N GLU A 192 -10.14 -0.51 -14.61
CA GLU A 192 -10.73 0.71 -14.02
C GLU A 192 -9.68 1.62 -13.35
N GLY A 193 -8.43 1.14 -13.26
CA GLY A 193 -7.33 1.83 -12.58
C GLY A 193 -7.46 1.84 -11.06
N GLY A 194 -6.35 2.14 -10.38
CA GLY A 194 -6.36 2.48 -8.95
C GLY A 194 -6.08 1.33 -7.99
N GLN A 195 -5.58 0.17 -8.44
CA GLN A 195 -4.90 -0.76 -7.55
C GLN A 195 -3.41 -0.77 -7.84
N GLY A 196 -2.59 -0.33 -6.88
CA GLY A 196 -1.15 -0.22 -7.06
C GLY A 196 -0.39 0.01 -5.77
N THR A 197 0.87 0.45 -5.90
CA THR A 197 1.97 0.36 -4.93
C THR A 197 2.39 -1.08 -4.60
N ARG A 198 3.46 -1.25 -3.81
CA ARG A 198 3.93 -2.58 -3.39
C ARG A 198 2.97 -3.35 -2.50
N CYS A 199 2.01 -2.71 -1.84
CA CYS A 199 0.96 -3.40 -1.07
C CYS A 199 -0.38 -3.51 -1.81
N MET A 200 -0.44 -3.17 -3.11
CA MET A 200 -1.64 -3.28 -3.96
C MET A 200 -2.91 -2.67 -3.33
N MET A 201 -2.78 -1.46 -2.79
CA MET A 201 -3.89 -0.72 -2.19
C MET A 201 -5.01 -0.46 -3.20
N MET A 202 -6.26 -0.54 -2.75
CA MET A 202 -7.43 -0.12 -3.52
C MET A 202 -7.46 1.40 -3.75
N TRP A 203 -8.23 1.84 -4.76
CA TRP A 203 -8.27 3.25 -5.21
C TRP A 203 -8.51 4.24 -4.07
N ASN A 204 -9.47 3.94 -3.20
CA ASN A 204 -9.82 4.80 -2.09
C ASN A 204 -8.61 5.06 -1.14
N TYR A 205 -7.69 4.11 -1.02
CA TYR A 205 -6.50 4.23 -0.20
C TYR A 205 -5.33 4.83 -0.98
N VAL A 206 -5.15 4.48 -2.26
CA VAL A 206 -4.16 5.14 -3.15
C VAL A 206 -4.43 6.65 -3.22
N SER A 207 -5.70 7.04 -3.38
CA SER A 207 -6.12 8.43 -3.43
C SER A 207 -5.82 9.17 -2.12
N GLN A 208 -6.12 8.57 -0.96
CA GLN A 208 -5.79 9.16 0.35
C GLN A 208 -4.28 9.28 0.54
N TYR A 209 -3.53 8.26 0.15
CA TYR A 209 -2.07 8.23 0.28
C TYR A 209 -1.39 9.30 -0.60
N ALA A 210 -1.80 9.39 -1.86
CA ALA A 210 -1.32 10.42 -2.77
C ALA A 210 -1.68 11.83 -2.30
N GLN A 211 -2.88 12.03 -1.75
CA GLN A 211 -3.29 13.31 -1.16
C GLN A 211 -2.41 13.70 0.04
N GLU A 212 -2.04 12.75 0.89
CA GLU A 212 -1.21 13.01 2.06
C GLU A 212 0.23 13.37 1.68
N LEU A 213 0.81 12.67 0.70
CA LEU A 213 2.21 12.83 0.32
C LEU A 213 2.46 13.95 -0.68
N HIS A 214 1.53 14.14 -1.62
CA HIS A 214 1.67 15.07 -2.75
C HIS A 214 0.41 15.96 -2.87
N PRO A 215 0.07 16.75 -1.83
CA PRO A 215 -1.21 17.46 -1.76
C PRO A 215 -1.43 18.44 -2.92
N ASP A 216 -0.38 19.14 -3.35
CA ASP A 216 -0.46 20.15 -4.41
C ASP A 216 -0.72 19.51 -5.79
N GLU A 217 0.05 18.48 -6.15
CA GLU A 217 -0.12 17.70 -7.38
C GLU A 217 -1.45 16.94 -7.38
N TYR A 218 -1.84 16.38 -6.23
CA TYR A 218 -3.12 15.70 -6.05
C TYR A 218 -4.29 16.65 -6.33
N GLU A 219 -4.31 17.83 -5.71
CA GLU A 219 -5.36 18.83 -5.95
C GLU A 219 -5.41 19.27 -7.42
N GLN A 220 -4.25 19.45 -8.05
CA GLN A 220 -4.18 19.81 -9.47
C GLN A 220 -4.78 18.73 -10.38
N LEU A 221 -4.48 17.45 -10.11
CA LEU A 221 -4.97 16.32 -10.91
C LEU A 221 -6.46 16.06 -10.68
N MET A 222 -6.89 16.12 -9.42
CA MET A 222 -8.28 15.86 -9.05
C MET A 222 -9.22 17.00 -9.44
N GLY A 223 -8.75 18.25 -9.40
CA GLY A 223 -9.54 19.42 -9.77
C GLY A 223 -10.90 19.45 -9.06
N SER A 224 -11.99 19.44 -9.83
CA SER A 224 -13.36 19.43 -9.30
C SER A 224 -13.75 18.13 -8.58
N SER A 225 -13.01 17.03 -8.79
CA SER A 225 -13.25 15.73 -8.14
C SER A 225 -12.57 15.61 -6.78
N SER A 226 -11.83 16.62 -6.31
CA SER A 226 -11.13 16.59 -5.02
C SER A 226 -12.04 16.33 -3.81
N GLY A 227 -13.32 16.73 -3.89
CA GLY A 227 -14.32 16.47 -2.86
C GLY A 227 -15.03 15.12 -2.95
N ASP A 228 -14.82 14.35 -4.03
CA ASP A 228 -15.41 13.03 -4.26
C ASP A 228 -14.45 12.19 -5.12
N ALA A 229 -13.52 11.49 -4.48
CA ALA A 229 -12.47 10.73 -5.17
C ALA A 229 -13.03 9.61 -6.07
N ASP A 230 -14.22 9.09 -5.76
CA ASP A 230 -14.85 8.04 -6.56
C ASP A 230 -15.40 8.59 -7.89
N SER A 231 -15.69 9.89 -7.97
CA SER A 231 -16.10 10.56 -9.21
C SER A 231 -14.97 10.72 -10.23
N ALA A 232 -13.71 10.51 -9.83
CA ALA A 232 -12.56 10.68 -10.71
C ALA A 232 -12.59 9.67 -11.87
N SER A 233 -12.38 10.17 -13.09
CA SER A 233 -12.23 9.33 -14.28
C SER A 233 -11.02 8.40 -14.17
N ALA A 234 -11.04 7.25 -14.84
CA ALA A 234 -9.92 6.30 -14.84
C ALA A 234 -8.56 6.96 -15.18
N SER A 235 -8.54 7.90 -16.15
CA SER A 235 -7.30 8.63 -16.50
C SER A 235 -6.77 9.51 -15.36
N VAL A 236 -7.66 10.12 -14.57
CA VAL A 236 -7.26 10.88 -13.37
C VAL A 236 -6.74 9.93 -12.30
N ARG A 237 -7.41 8.79 -12.09
CA ARG A 237 -6.98 7.77 -11.13
C ARG A 237 -5.58 7.25 -11.43
N THR A 238 -5.27 6.99 -12.70
CA THR A 238 -3.91 6.60 -13.13
C THR A 238 -2.89 7.67 -12.78
N LYS A 239 -3.14 8.94 -13.13
CA LYS A 239 -2.18 10.03 -12.85
C LYS A 239 -1.97 10.26 -11.35
N VAL A 240 -3.03 10.12 -10.55
CA VAL A 240 -2.93 10.22 -9.08
C VAL A 240 -2.13 9.05 -8.52
N MET A 241 -2.34 7.84 -9.04
CA MET A 241 -1.56 6.67 -8.66
C MET A 241 -0.08 6.85 -9.01
N ASP A 242 0.24 7.42 -10.18
CA ASP A 242 1.62 7.68 -10.61
C ASP A 242 2.40 8.56 -9.61
N LEU A 243 1.73 9.39 -8.81
CA LEU A 243 2.37 10.21 -7.77
C LEU A 243 3.04 9.37 -6.68
N VAL A 244 2.60 8.14 -6.44
CA VAL A 244 3.06 7.29 -5.32
C VAL A 244 3.77 6.01 -5.78
N LEU A 245 4.29 6.00 -7.01
CA LEU A 245 5.00 4.85 -7.60
C LEU A 245 6.52 4.97 -7.54
N ASP A 246 7.07 6.10 -7.08
CA ASP A 246 8.51 6.17 -6.82
C ASP A 246 8.91 5.19 -5.71
N PRO A 247 10.20 4.78 -5.65
CA PRO A 247 10.64 3.75 -4.70
C PRO A 247 10.28 4.04 -3.24
N ASP A 248 10.50 5.25 -2.74
CA ASP A 248 10.27 5.57 -1.32
C ASP A 248 8.78 5.48 -0.98
N ASP A 249 7.91 6.01 -1.84
CA ASP A 249 6.47 6.01 -1.57
C ASP A 249 5.82 4.64 -1.80
N THR A 250 6.20 3.92 -2.86
CA THR A 250 5.62 2.61 -3.16
C THR A 250 5.99 1.57 -2.10
N PHE A 251 7.24 1.55 -1.60
CA PHE A 251 7.63 0.69 -0.49
C PHE A 251 7.15 1.22 0.87
N GLY A 252 6.87 2.52 0.98
CA GLY A 252 6.25 3.14 2.15
C GLY A 252 4.76 2.84 2.32
N SER A 253 4.06 2.49 1.25
CA SER A 253 2.60 2.31 1.22
C SER A 253 2.06 1.33 2.26
N GLY A 254 2.71 0.18 2.46
CA GLY A 254 2.28 -0.82 3.44
C GLY A 254 2.43 -0.33 4.89
N PHE A 255 3.45 0.49 5.16
CA PHE A 255 3.67 1.08 6.47
C PHE A 255 2.66 2.19 6.74
N TRP A 256 2.43 3.08 5.77
CA TRP A 256 1.37 4.08 5.84
C TRP A 256 0.01 3.42 6.12
N TYR A 257 -0.32 2.34 5.39
CA TYR A 257 -1.58 1.63 5.57
C TYR A 257 -1.75 1.13 7.01
N LEU A 258 -0.69 0.53 7.57
CA LEU A 258 -0.72 0.05 8.96
C LEU A 258 -0.93 1.19 9.96
N VAL A 259 -0.24 2.33 9.81
CA VAL A 259 -0.31 3.44 10.77
C VAL A 259 -1.53 4.34 10.60
N THR A 260 -2.14 4.38 9.42
CA THR A 260 -3.25 5.30 9.09
C THR A 260 -4.59 4.59 8.97
N VAL A 261 -4.61 3.41 8.33
CA VAL A 261 -5.85 2.67 8.05
C VAL A 261 -6.06 1.58 9.09
N ALA A 262 -5.08 0.70 9.28
CA ALA A 262 -5.13 -0.41 10.25
C ALA A 262 -4.56 -0.03 11.63
N THR A 263 -4.85 1.21 12.08
CA THR A 263 -4.28 1.83 13.30
C THR A 263 -4.40 0.98 14.57
N THR A 264 -5.41 0.12 14.67
CA THR A 264 -5.62 -0.79 15.83
C THR A 264 -4.54 -1.88 15.94
N TYR A 265 -3.76 -2.11 14.88
CA TYR A 265 -2.63 -3.03 14.86
C TYR A 265 -1.31 -2.34 15.16
N HIS A 266 -1.15 -1.07 14.75
CA HIS A 266 0.06 -0.30 15.01
C HIS A 266 0.19 0.08 16.49
N ASN A 267 1.37 -0.14 17.07
CA ASN A 267 1.71 0.09 18.47
C ASN A 267 0.77 -0.61 19.48
N SER A 268 0.04 -1.64 19.05
CA SER A 268 -0.93 -2.35 19.87
C SER A 268 -0.27 -3.32 20.83
N ASP A 269 -0.46 -3.19 22.14
CA ASP A 269 0.21 -4.03 23.14
C ASP A 269 -0.07 -5.54 23.05
N SER A 270 -1.01 -5.96 22.20
CA SER A 270 -1.36 -7.36 21.99
C SER A 270 -1.29 -7.83 20.53
N LYS A 271 -0.85 -6.99 19.58
CA LYS A 271 -0.84 -7.34 18.15
C LYS A 271 0.52 -7.07 17.52
N LEU A 272 0.90 -7.92 16.56
CA LEU A 272 2.08 -7.77 15.70
C LEU A 272 3.38 -7.45 16.47
N ARG A 273 3.55 -8.01 17.68
CA ARG A 273 4.70 -7.68 18.53
C ARG A 273 5.97 -8.38 18.04
N ASP A 274 5.92 -9.70 18.07
CA ASP A 274 7.11 -10.53 18.00
C ASP A 274 7.15 -11.42 16.75
N GLY A 275 6.18 -11.23 15.84
CA GLY A 275 6.01 -12.05 14.65
C GLY A 275 5.35 -13.40 14.97
N ASN A 276 4.14 -13.37 15.53
CA ASN A 276 3.25 -14.53 15.66
C ASN A 276 2.34 -14.63 14.42
N VAL A 277 2.15 -15.84 13.89
CA VAL A 277 1.29 -16.12 12.73
C VAL A 277 -0.16 -15.77 13.01
N ASP A 278 -0.66 -15.98 14.23
CA ASP A 278 -2.07 -15.68 14.59
C ASP A 278 -2.34 -14.18 14.49
N ASP A 279 -1.39 -13.33 14.90
CA ASP A 279 -1.50 -11.88 14.77
C ASP A 279 -1.42 -11.45 13.30
N PHE A 280 -0.55 -12.09 12.51
CA PHE A 280 -0.46 -11.81 11.08
C PHE A 280 -1.75 -12.21 10.34
N LYS A 281 -2.30 -13.38 10.65
CA LYS A 281 -3.60 -13.82 10.12
C LYS A 281 -4.70 -12.84 10.46
N ASP A 282 -4.80 -12.43 11.71
CA ASP A 282 -5.78 -11.44 12.15
C ASP A 282 -5.58 -10.09 11.45
N TYR A 283 -4.33 -9.65 11.26
CA TYR A 283 -4.02 -8.45 10.48
C TYR A 283 -4.46 -8.57 9.02
N VAL A 284 -4.27 -9.72 8.37
CA VAL A 284 -4.74 -9.95 6.99
C VAL A 284 -6.27 -9.95 6.92
N GLU A 285 -6.94 -10.68 7.82
CA GLU A 285 -8.40 -10.85 7.79
C GLU A 285 -9.18 -9.61 8.21
N ASN A 286 -8.68 -8.87 9.21
CA ASN A 286 -9.42 -7.80 9.86
C ASN A 286 -8.72 -6.43 9.75
N GLY A 287 -7.42 -6.38 9.48
CA GLY A 287 -6.70 -5.13 9.22
C GLY A 287 -6.70 -4.75 7.74
N ILE A 288 -6.34 -5.70 6.87
CA ILE A 288 -6.35 -5.54 5.40
C ILE A 288 -7.72 -5.88 4.81
N GLU A 289 -8.54 -6.63 5.55
CA GLU A 289 -9.88 -7.08 5.14
C GLU A 289 -9.87 -8.03 3.93
N THR A 290 -8.91 -8.97 3.89
CA THR A 290 -8.78 -9.98 2.83
C THR A 290 -8.62 -11.41 3.38
N GLU A 291 -8.66 -12.42 2.52
CA GLU A 291 -8.54 -13.81 2.94
C GLU A 291 -7.09 -14.17 3.28
N TYR A 292 -6.91 -14.84 4.42
CA TYR A 292 -5.65 -15.48 4.77
C TYR A 292 -5.49 -16.80 4.01
N THR A 293 -4.38 -16.95 3.27
CA THR A 293 -4.08 -18.14 2.47
C THR A 293 -2.71 -18.72 2.81
N ASP A 294 -2.50 -19.98 2.43
CA ASP A 294 -1.22 -20.67 2.61
C ASP A 294 -0.06 -19.94 1.90
N GLU A 295 -0.31 -19.24 0.79
CA GLU A 295 0.69 -18.44 0.10
C GLU A 295 1.08 -17.19 0.91
N ARG A 296 0.13 -16.51 1.57
CA ARG A 296 0.44 -15.41 2.48
C ARG A 296 1.24 -15.90 3.69
N GLU A 297 0.89 -17.08 4.22
CA GLU A 297 1.65 -17.73 5.30
C GLU A 297 3.10 -18.01 4.90
N GLN A 298 3.34 -18.46 3.66
CA GLN A 298 4.69 -18.73 3.16
C GLN A 298 5.56 -17.47 3.15
N TRP A 299 5.02 -16.35 2.65
CA TRP A 299 5.75 -15.07 2.67
C TRP A 299 6.00 -14.56 4.08
N TRP A 300 5.01 -14.66 4.95
CA TRP A 300 5.19 -14.30 6.36
C TRP A 300 6.23 -15.18 7.04
N THR A 301 6.20 -16.49 6.82
CA THR A 301 7.18 -17.43 7.40
C THR A 301 8.59 -17.08 6.94
N ALA A 302 8.78 -16.76 5.66
CA ALA A 302 10.06 -16.35 5.12
C ALA A 302 10.53 -15.01 5.72
N ALA A 303 9.68 -13.99 5.72
CA ALA A 303 9.99 -12.68 6.32
C ALA A 303 10.30 -12.81 7.81
N ASN A 304 9.47 -13.54 8.56
CA ASN A 304 9.64 -13.74 10.00
C ASN A 304 10.90 -14.56 10.34
N LYS A 305 11.41 -15.35 9.41
CA LYS A 305 12.66 -16.10 9.62
C LYS A 305 13.90 -15.22 9.47
N TYR A 306 13.90 -14.27 8.55
CA TYR A 306 15.12 -13.55 8.14
C TYR A 306 15.16 -12.08 8.53
N LEU A 307 14.01 -11.42 8.69
CA LEU A 307 13.99 -9.98 8.98
C LEU A 307 14.19 -9.73 10.48
N LEU A 308 15.15 -8.84 10.79
CA LEU A 308 15.40 -8.32 12.13
C LEU A 308 15.61 -9.41 13.19
N VAL A 309 16.29 -10.49 12.80
CA VAL A 309 16.71 -11.61 13.67
C VAL A 309 18.18 -11.53 14.05
#